data_AF-A0A067CN28-F1
#
_entry.id   AF-A0A067CN28-F1
#
_cell.length_a   1.000
_cell.length_b   1.000
_cell.length_c   1.000
_cell.angle_alpha   90.00
_cell.angle_beta   90.00
_cell.angle_gamma   90.00
#
_symmetry.space_group_name_H-M   'P 1'
#
loop_
_entity.id
_entity.type
_entity.pdbx_description
1 polymer ?
#
loop_
_entity_poly.entity_id
_entity_poly.type
_entity_poly.pdbx_seq_one_letter_code
_entity_poly.pdbx_strand_id
1 'polypeptide(L)'
;MDAVRCKEWELMTLLEEEGTMERVHELGLLDVVDDVVGPMGLDAWKSLTYLAFVRFFLRRAMLLDYSTMSSYDRDRVITVARAIARGDGSPVDVVRHSTQLLLRVGHRSARFVVRALGMDLFTNPELLLRALGVLHAMCTELSGLQSLHLRMHEPLGDIRIADVLNMTLVAADPILRFGAAKVLSVILLDTPHAPAKALLLVLVDAFNEEVHAATQASLGALLWDILFLRQDLFSLDVWDDMAATATEQAPTTVHAIMRLILAPSTPSSLDWRLVSQLLEHVVVLYVHESATLGKEVLAALYAFFTDECGRTEYQQTLVGQTMAYANGMELPCAHDPTTTSLSQMHATRPEIVLKRENQLLQAMLTADAKASAIGLRWL
;
A
#
# COMPACT_ATOMS: atom_id res chain seq x y z
N MET A 1 45.32 1.82 -0.35
CA MET A 1 44.20 1.72 0.63
C MET A 1 43.00 2.29 -0.11
N ASP A 2 41.97 1.48 -0.38
CA ASP A 2 40.84 1.90 -1.23
C ASP A 2 40.16 3.14 -0.66
N ALA A 3 40.00 4.18 -1.47
CA ALA A 3 39.31 5.43 -1.08
C ALA A 3 37.91 5.17 -0.49
N VAL A 4 37.26 4.08 -0.91
CA VAL A 4 35.99 3.60 -0.35
C VAL A 4 36.14 3.15 1.11
N ARG A 5 37.20 2.39 1.45
CA ARG A 5 37.45 1.93 2.82
C ARG A 5 37.85 3.06 3.76
N CYS A 6 38.58 4.06 3.28
CA CYS A 6 38.87 5.26 4.06
C CYS A 6 37.59 6.05 4.38
N LYS A 7 36.72 6.23 3.39
CA LYS A 7 35.41 6.86 3.59
C LYS A 7 34.50 6.05 4.53
N GLU A 8 34.48 4.73 4.40
CA GLU A 8 33.71 3.87 5.32
C GLU A 8 34.22 3.95 6.76
N TRP A 9 35.53 4.08 6.96
CA TRP A 9 36.11 4.28 8.29
C TRP A 9 35.73 5.65 8.87
N GLU A 10 35.84 6.73 8.10
CA GLU A 10 35.39 8.07 8.51
C GLU A 10 33.91 8.10 8.89
N LEU A 11 33.06 7.43 8.09
CA LEU A 11 31.64 7.29 8.36
C LEU A 11 31.34 6.51 9.65
N MET A 12 32.07 5.42 9.89
CA MET A 12 31.95 4.65 11.13
C MET A 12 32.38 5.45 12.34
N THR A 13 33.47 6.23 12.24
CA THR A 13 33.92 7.10 13.33
C THR A 13 32.87 8.16 13.70
N LEU A 14 32.22 8.77 12.71
CA LEU A 14 31.14 9.75 12.94
C LEU A 14 29.89 9.11 13.58
N LEU A 15 29.58 7.86 13.22
CA LEU A 15 28.50 7.09 13.83
C LEU A 15 28.84 6.61 15.25
N GLU A 16 30.11 6.32 15.55
CA GLU A 16 30.56 5.97 16.91
C GLU A 16 30.55 7.20 17.83
N GLU A 17 30.94 8.37 17.32
CA GLU A 17 30.83 9.65 18.03
C GLU A 17 29.36 10.00 18.37
N GLU A 18 28.38 9.55 17.57
CA GLU A 18 26.94 9.69 17.88
C GLU A 18 26.56 9.04 19.21
N GLY A 19 27.11 7.86 19.52
CA GLY A 19 26.80 7.11 20.74
C GLY A 19 27.24 7.81 22.03
N THR A 20 28.03 8.88 21.93
CA THR A 20 28.67 9.56 23.07
C THR A 20 28.29 11.03 23.22
N MET A 21 27.58 11.65 22.27
CA MET A 21 27.43 13.10 22.22
C MET A 21 26.08 13.62 22.76
N GLU A 22 26.11 14.24 23.95
CA GLU A 22 25.04 15.08 24.51
C GLU A 22 24.93 16.48 23.87
N ARG A 23 25.83 16.88 22.94
CA ARG A 23 25.93 18.28 22.44
C ARG A 23 26.21 18.44 20.94
N VAL A 24 25.62 17.61 20.06
CA VAL A 24 25.69 17.81 18.59
C VAL A 24 24.70 18.89 18.13
N HIS A 25 24.90 20.13 18.57
CA HIS A 25 24.21 21.31 18.04
C HIS A 25 25.15 22.24 17.24
N GLU A 26 26.44 21.96 17.22
CA GLU A 26 27.44 22.79 16.57
C GLU A 26 27.93 22.11 15.28
N LEU A 27 27.25 22.44 14.17
CA LEU A 27 27.73 22.67 12.79
C LEU A 27 28.75 21.73 12.09
N GLY A 28 29.48 20.85 12.75
CA GLY A 28 30.49 19.97 12.11
C GLY A 28 29.92 18.87 11.20
N LEU A 29 28.61 18.61 11.27
CA LEU A 29 27.95 17.63 10.41
C LEU A 29 27.91 18.07 8.94
N LEU A 30 27.74 19.37 8.67
CA LEU A 30 27.62 19.88 7.30
C LEU A 30 28.97 19.89 6.59
N ASP A 31 30.05 20.17 7.32
CA ASP A 31 31.42 20.21 6.81
C ASP A 31 31.85 18.89 6.19
N VAL A 32 31.42 17.77 6.76
CA VAL A 32 31.74 16.42 6.27
C VAL A 32 30.85 15.99 5.08
N VAL A 33 29.68 16.58 4.95
CA VAL A 33 28.63 16.06 4.08
C VAL A 33 28.88 16.39 2.60
N ASP A 34 29.48 17.54 2.29
CA ASP A 34 29.89 17.88 0.91
C ASP A 34 30.98 16.92 0.39
N ASP A 35 31.88 16.46 1.27
CA ASP A 35 32.98 15.55 0.93
C ASP A 35 32.56 14.08 0.87
N VAL A 36 31.43 13.71 1.47
CA VAL A 36 30.98 12.31 1.64
C VAL A 36 29.79 11.95 0.75
N VAL A 37 28.78 12.80 0.60
CA VAL A 37 27.57 12.45 -0.17
C VAL A 37 27.78 12.69 -1.67
N GLY A 38 28.56 13.72 -2.04
CA GLY A 38 28.87 14.05 -3.43
C GLY A 38 29.72 13.03 -4.23
N PRO A 39 30.70 12.31 -3.65
CA PRO A 39 31.65 11.51 -4.42
C PRO A 39 31.64 9.99 -4.16
N MET A 40 30.60 9.41 -3.56
CA MET A 40 30.46 7.95 -3.56
C MET A 40 29.66 7.54 -4.80
N GLY A 41 30.28 6.77 -5.70
CA GLY A 41 29.70 6.39 -7.00
C GLY A 41 28.42 5.55 -6.88
N LEU A 42 27.88 5.11 -8.03
CA LEU A 42 26.58 4.42 -8.12
C LEU A 42 26.39 3.23 -7.14
N ASP A 43 27.47 2.55 -6.76
CA ASP A 43 27.43 1.43 -5.81
C ASP A 43 27.39 1.83 -4.33
N ALA A 44 27.50 3.12 -4.00
CA ALA A 44 27.49 3.62 -2.62
C ALA A 44 26.26 3.17 -1.83
N TRP A 45 25.10 3.12 -2.50
CA TRP A 45 23.83 2.70 -1.91
C TRP A 45 23.81 1.24 -1.46
N LYS A 46 24.78 0.43 -1.88
CA LYS A 46 24.94 -0.95 -1.40
C LYS A 46 25.74 -1.04 -0.10
N SER A 47 26.50 -0.01 0.27
CA SER A 47 27.24 0.03 1.53
C SER A 47 26.30 0.33 2.69
N LEU A 48 26.20 -0.61 3.63
CA LEU A 48 25.38 -0.46 4.84
C LEU A 48 25.83 0.74 5.68
N THR A 49 27.13 1.01 5.71
CA THR A 49 27.73 2.14 6.42
C THR A 49 27.32 3.47 5.81
N TYR A 50 27.35 3.58 4.48
CA TYR A 50 26.88 4.77 3.77
C TYR A 50 25.38 5.01 4.01
N LEU A 51 24.56 3.96 3.92
CA LEU A 51 23.13 4.06 4.22
C LEU A 51 22.85 4.48 5.67
N ALA A 52 23.60 3.95 6.62
CA ALA A 52 23.47 4.32 8.03
C ALA A 52 23.80 5.81 8.23
N PHE A 53 24.89 6.29 7.66
CA PHE A 53 25.27 7.70 7.72
C PHE A 53 24.24 8.62 7.04
N VAL A 54 23.77 8.29 5.84
CA VAL A 54 22.75 9.09 5.15
C VAL A 54 21.46 9.17 5.97
N ARG A 55 21.02 8.04 6.56
CA ARG A 55 19.86 8.02 7.44
C ARG A 55 20.08 8.87 8.70
N PHE A 56 21.26 8.79 9.31
CA PHE A 56 21.66 9.61 10.44
C PHE A 56 21.62 11.11 10.09
N PHE A 57 22.25 11.50 8.97
CA PHE A 57 22.25 12.86 8.47
C PHE A 57 20.83 13.38 8.27
N LEU A 58 19.97 12.64 7.56
CA LEU A 58 18.59 13.05 7.30
C LEU A 58 17.80 13.22 8.60
N ARG A 59 17.97 12.31 9.59
CA ARG A 59 17.33 12.45 10.91
C ARG A 59 17.79 13.69 11.66
N ARG A 60 19.09 14.00 11.64
CA ARG A 60 19.65 15.18 12.31
C ARG A 60 19.24 16.48 11.62
N ALA A 61 19.31 16.52 10.30
CA ALA A 61 18.86 17.66 9.50
C ALA A 61 17.38 17.97 9.77
N MET A 62 16.55 16.94 9.93
CA MET A 62 15.15 17.10 10.31
C MET A 62 14.92 17.70 11.71
N LEU A 63 15.94 17.86 12.55
CA LEU A 63 15.81 18.53 13.85
C LEU A 63 16.25 20.00 13.80
N LEU A 64 16.87 20.44 12.70
CA LEU A 64 17.36 21.81 12.57
C LEU A 64 16.20 22.81 12.45
N ASP A 65 16.45 24.00 12.99
CA ASP A 65 15.60 25.17 12.82
C ASP A 65 16.06 25.98 11.60
N TYR A 66 15.34 25.81 10.49
CA TYR A 66 15.65 26.50 9.25
C TYR A 66 15.30 27.99 9.29
N SER A 67 14.56 28.49 10.28
CA SER A 67 14.21 29.91 10.36
C SER A 67 15.39 30.79 10.80
N THR A 68 16.31 30.23 11.59
CA THR A 68 17.48 30.92 12.17
C THR A 68 18.79 30.53 11.49
N MET A 69 18.78 29.48 10.68
CA MET A 69 19.94 28.96 9.95
C MET A 69 20.41 29.90 8.83
N SER A 70 21.73 29.99 8.65
CA SER A 70 22.36 30.76 7.56
C SER A 70 21.93 30.23 6.19
N SER A 71 21.93 31.11 5.17
CA SER A 71 21.62 30.68 3.79
C SER A 71 22.63 29.68 3.26
N TYR A 72 23.91 29.86 3.59
CA TYR A 72 25.00 28.97 3.20
C TYR A 72 24.77 27.54 3.70
N ASP A 73 24.51 27.38 5.01
CA ASP A 73 24.29 26.06 5.59
C ASP A 73 23.00 25.41 5.06
N ARG A 74 21.97 26.22 4.83
CA ARG A 74 20.72 25.76 4.21
C ARG A 74 20.94 25.21 2.81
N ASP A 75 21.76 25.88 2.00
CA ASP A 75 22.07 25.45 0.62
C ASP A 75 22.85 24.13 0.58
N ARG A 76 23.71 23.87 1.57
CA ARG A 76 24.40 22.57 1.72
C ARG A 76 23.40 21.44 1.99
N VAL A 77 22.49 21.64 2.93
CA VAL A 77 21.42 20.66 3.21
C VAL A 77 20.59 20.38 1.95
N ILE A 78 20.23 21.42 1.20
CA ILE A 78 19.47 21.28 -0.05
C ILE A 78 20.26 20.48 -1.08
N THR A 79 21.55 20.75 -1.23
CA THR A 79 22.44 20.06 -2.19
C THR A 79 22.49 18.56 -1.90
N VAL A 80 22.56 18.21 -0.63
CA VAL A 80 22.65 16.82 -0.17
C VAL A 80 21.33 16.10 -0.34
N ALA A 81 20.25 16.74 0.07
CA ALA A 81 18.90 16.21 -0.14
C ALA A 81 18.60 16.01 -1.63
N ARG A 82 19.01 16.96 -2.49
CA ARG A 82 18.95 16.84 -3.95
C ARG A 82 19.74 15.62 -4.44
N ALA A 83 20.99 15.47 -4.02
CA ALA A 83 21.85 14.35 -4.42
C ALA A 83 21.23 13.00 -4.04
N ILE A 84 20.67 12.91 -2.82
CA ILE A 84 19.98 11.70 -2.34
C ILE A 84 18.70 11.41 -3.13
N ALA A 85 17.87 12.42 -3.38
CA ALA A 85 16.59 12.22 -4.07
C ALA A 85 16.78 11.84 -5.54
N ARG A 86 17.81 12.42 -6.18
CA ARG A 86 18.16 12.17 -7.59
C ARG A 86 19.11 11.00 -7.80
N GLY A 87 19.76 10.49 -6.75
CA GLY A 87 20.78 9.46 -6.86
C GLY A 87 20.22 8.17 -7.45
N ASP A 88 20.85 7.64 -8.49
CA ASP A 88 20.48 6.34 -9.03
C ASP A 88 20.72 5.25 -8.00
N GLY A 89 19.74 4.38 -7.80
CA GLY A 89 19.81 3.30 -6.82
C GLY A 89 19.57 3.70 -5.36
N SER A 90 19.30 4.96 -5.01
CA SER A 90 19.00 5.28 -3.59
C SER A 90 17.72 4.58 -3.14
N PRO A 91 17.67 4.04 -1.92
CA PRO A 91 16.48 3.40 -1.37
C PRO A 91 15.26 4.34 -1.27
N VAL A 92 14.07 3.78 -1.46
CA VAL A 92 12.80 4.54 -1.46
C VAL A 92 12.56 5.27 -0.14
N ASP A 93 12.88 4.66 1.00
CA ASP A 93 12.76 5.26 2.34
C ASP A 93 13.66 6.49 2.49
N VAL A 94 14.86 6.43 1.93
CA VAL A 94 15.85 7.51 1.96
C VAL A 94 15.42 8.67 1.05
N VAL A 95 14.91 8.37 -0.16
CA VAL A 95 14.31 9.39 -1.06
C VAL A 95 13.14 10.08 -0.38
N ARG A 96 12.28 9.32 0.32
CA ARG A 96 11.14 9.88 1.06
C ARG A 96 11.60 10.85 2.14
N HIS A 97 12.54 10.45 3.01
CA HIS A 97 13.05 11.33 4.07
C HIS A 97 13.77 12.57 3.50
N SER A 98 14.48 12.42 2.39
CA SER A 98 15.10 13.56 1.70
C SER A 98 14.06 14.54 1.14
N THR A 99 12.98 14.02 0.54
CA THR A 99 11.88 14.84 0.03
C THR A 99 11.15 15.57 1.16
N GLN A 100 10.90 14.89 2.28
CA GLN A 100 10.35 15.48 3.52
C GLN A 100 11.22 16.64 4.02
N LEU A 101 12.53 16.45 4.03
CA LEU A 101 13.49 17.46 4.42
C LEU A 101 13.43 18.68 3.49
N LEU A 102 13.40 18.47 2.17
CA LEU A 102 13.23 19.57 1.21
C LEU A 102 11.91 20.32 1.40
N LEU A 103 10.81 19.62 1.70
CA LEU A 103 9.55 20.26 2.05
C LEU A 103 9.71 21.11 3.31
N ARG A 104 10.35 20.60 4.36
CA ARG A 104 10.57 21.35 5.59
C ARG A 104 11.40 22.61 5.37
N VAL A 105 12.52 22.50 4.64
CA VAL A 105 13.39 23.63 4.27
C VAL A 105 12.60 24.65 3.43
N GLY A 106 11.76 24.18 2.52
CA GLY A 106 10.90 25.00 1.67
C GLY A 106 9.60 25.46 2.31
N HIS A 107 9.43 25.36 3.63
CA HIS A 107 8.20 25.69 4.35
C HIS A 107 6.94 25.06 3.75
N ARG A 108 7.02 23.77 3.42
CA ARG A 108 5.98 22.94 2.79
C ARG A 108 5.54 23.41 1.39
N SER A 109 6.43 24.05 0.65
CA SER A 109 6.19 24.45 -0.73
C SER A 109 6.58 23.34 -1.72
N ALA A 110 5.59 22.75 -2.40
CA ALA A 110 5.83 21.82 -3.51
C ALA A 110 6.69 22.44 -4.62
N ARG A 111 6.44 23.71 -4.94
CA ARG A 111 7.22 24.49 -5.92
C ARG A 111 8.69 24.61 -5.53
N PHE A 112 8.97 24.75 -4.24
CA PHE A 112 10.35 24.75 -3.75
C PHE A 112 11.03 23.41 -4.01
N VAL A 113 10.36 22.29 -3.69
CA VAL A 113 10.93 20.94 -3.91
C VAL A 113 11.22 20.70 -5.39
N VAL A 114 10.28 21.02 -6.27
CA VAL A 114 10.47 20.86 -7.72
C VAL A 114 11.66 21.69 -8.22
N ARG A 115 11.78 22.95 -7.80
CA ARG A 115 12.95 23.80 -8.12
C ARG A 115 14.24 23.26 -7.53
N ALA A 116 14.18 22.80 -6.28
CA ALA A 116 15.33 22.25 -5.58
C ALA A 116 15.80 20.95 -6.24
N LEU A 117 14.93 20.15 -6.84
CA LEU A 117 15.33 18.93 -7.53
C LEU A 117 15.65 19.14 -9.01
N GLY A 118 15.15 20.21 -9.62
CA GLY A 118 15.28 20.45 -11.06
C GLY A 118 14.10 19.89 -11.83
N MET A 119 13.64 20.66 -12.83
CA MET A 119 12.46 20.31 -13.63
C MET A 119 12.68 19.05 -14.47
N ASP A 120 13.92 18.83 -14.90
CA ASP A 120 14.34 17.69 -15.72
C ASP A 120 14.02 16.34 -15.08
N LEU A 121 14.00 16.26 -13.75
CA LEU A 121 13.60 15.06 -13.01
C LEU A 121 12.20 14.58 -13.39
N PHE A 122 11.26 15.51 -13.63
CA PHE A 122 9.86 15.18 -13.88
C PHE A 122 9.48 15.24 -15.38
N THR A 123 10.38 15.73 -16.24
CA THR A 123 10.16 15.76 -17.70
C THR A 123 10.95 14.70 -18.45
N ASN A 124 12.07 14.21 -17.92
CA ASN A 124 12.89 13.19 -18.58
C ASN A 124 12.27 11.79 -18.35
N PRO A 125 11.87 11.05 -19.41
CA PRO A 125 11.31 9.71 -19.31
C PRO A 125 12.13 8.72 -18.44
N GLU A 126 13.46 8.80 -18.53
CA GLU A 126 14.37 7.91 -17.78
C GLU A 126 14.32 8.13 -16.26
N LEU A 127 13.88 9.32 -15.84
CA LEU A 127 13.85 9.73 -14.45
C LEU A 127 12.45 9.67 -13.83
N LEU A 128 11.42 9.31 -14.61
CA LEU A 128 10.02 9.38 -14.15
C LEU A 128 9.71 8.48 -12.97
N LEU A 129 10.32 7.29 -12.88
CA LEU A 129 10.10 6.43 -11.72
C LEU A 129 10.58 7.12 -10.43
N ARG A 130 11.69 7.86 -10.52
CA ARG A 130 12.24 8.67 -9.43
C ARG A 130 11.30 9.82 -9.10
N ALA A 131 10.84 10.52 -10.13
CA ALA A 131 9.88 11.61 -10.01
C ALA A 131 8.62 11.16 -9.28
N LEU A 132 8.07 9.98 -9.61
CA LEU A 132 6.91 9.39 -8.94
C LEU A 132 7.17 9.09 -7.46
N GLY A 133 8.36 8.58 -7.11
CA GLY A 133 8.75 8.39 -5.71
C GLY A 133 8.78 9.70 -4.91
N VAL A 134 9.32 10.76 -5.51
CA VAL A 134 9.34 12.11 -4.93
C VAL A 134 7.92 12.68 -4.82
N LEU A 135 7.12 12.59 -5.89
CA LEU A 135 5.73 13.07 -5.90
C LEU A 135 4.90 12.35 -4.85
N HIS A 136 5.07 11.04 -4.70
CA HIS A 136 4.38 10.26 -3.68
C HIS A 136 4.73 10.78 -2.28
N ALA A 137 6.03 10.89 -1.96
CA ALA A 137 6.47 11.43 -0.68
C ALA A 137 5.95 12.84 -0.43
N MET A 138 5.98 13.71 -1.46
CA MET A 138 5.48 15.07 -1.37
C MET A 138 3.97 15.13 -1.11
N CYS A 139 3.17 14.35 -1.84
CA CYS A 139 1.73 14.27 -1.65
C CYS A 139 1.37 13.73 -0.27
N THR A 140 2.07 12.68 0.21
CA THR A 140 1.81 12.12 1.55
C THR A 140 2.05 13.16 2.64
N GLU A 141 3.11 13.95 2.54
CA GLU A 141 3.41 15.00 3.54
C GLU A 141 2.49 16.20 3.49
N LEU A 142 1.95 16.52 2.31
CA LEU A 142 1.06 17.67 2.12
C LEU A 142 -0.42 17.32 2.34
N SER A 143 -0.77 16.03 2.35
CA SER A 143 -2.12 15.56 2.66
C SER A 143 -2.58 16.08 4.02
N GLY A 144 -3.85 16.49 4.09
CA GLY A 144 -4.48 17.09 5.26
C GLY A 144 -4.05 18.53 5.55
N LEU A 145 -3.02 19.04 4.88
CA LEU A 145 -2.54 20.41 5.03
C LEU A 145 -2.92 21.31 3.84
N GLN A 146 -3.01 20.73 2.66
CA GLN A 146 -3.34 21.41 1.42
C GLN A 146 -4.24 20.51 0.59
N SER A 147 -5.17 21.10 -0.16
CA SER A 147 -6.03 20.32 -1.03
C SER A 147 -5.27 19.83 -2.26
N LEU A 148 -4.84 18.56 -2.25
CA LEU A 148 -3.93 18.01 -3.26
C LEU A 148 -4.53 18.04 -4.68
N HIS A 149 -5.84 17.84 -4.83
CA HIS A 149 -6.52 17.90 -6.13
C HIS A 149 -6.51 19.30 -6.78
N LEU A 150 -6.45 20.38 -5.99
CA LEU A 150 -6.29 21.72 -6.55
C LEU A 150 -4.84 21.92 -6.97
N ARG A 151 -3.91 21.49 -6.12
CA ARG A 151 -2.47 21.62 -6.34
C ARG A 151 -1.97 20.83 -7.55
N MET A 152 -2.61 19.71 -7.91
CA MET A 152 -2.14 18.91 -9.06
C MET A 152 -2.23 19.64 -10.40
N HIS A 153 -3.16 20.60 -10.53
CA HIS A 153 -3.34 21.42 -11.73
C HIS A 153 -2.54 22.72 -11.69
N GLU A 154 -2.04 23.11 -10.52
CA GLU A 154 -1.24 24.33 -10.38
C GLU A 154 0.16 24.15 -10.99
N PRO A 155 0.68 25.18 -11.67
CA PRO A 155 2.04 25.14 -12.18
C PRO A 155 3.06 25.24 -11.03
N LEU A 156 3.93 24.23 -10.93
CA LEU A 156 5.07 24.22 -10.01
C LEU A 156 6.35 24.77 -10.66
N GLY A 157 6.18 25.67 -11.64
CA GLY A 157 7.17 26.03 -12.66
C GLY A 157 6.58 25.68 -14.03
N ASP A 158 7.36 25.02 -14.88
CA ASP A 158 6.90 24.52 -16.19
C ASP A 158 6.29 23.11 -16.14
N ILE A 159 6.01 22.60 -14.93
CA ILE A 159 5.45 21.26 -14.70
C ILE A 159 4.18 21.37 -13.86
N ARG A 160 3.21 20.51 -14.19
CA ARG A 160 2.05 20.20 -13.32
C ARG A 160 2.09 18.73 -12.95
N ILE A 161 1.64 18.40 -11.74
CA ILE A 161 1.59 17.00 -11.28
C ILE A 161 0.68 16.19 -12.20
N ALA A 162 -0.44 16.77 -12.63
CA ALA A 162 -1.37 16.13 -13.56
C ALA A 162 -0.68 15.71 -14.88
N ASP A 163 0.23 16.53 -15.41
CA ASP A 163 0.92 16.22 -16.68
C ASP A 163 1.87 15.01 -16.50
N VAL A 164 2.57 14.95 -15.36
CA VAL A 164 3.45 13.81 -15.02
C VAL A 164 2.63 12.53 -14.82
N LEU A 165 1.50 12.62 -14.12
CA LEU A 165 0.60 11.47 -13.91
C LEU A 165 0.01 10.97 -15.22
N ASN A 166 -0.49 11.86 -16.08
CA ASN A 166 -1.04 11.48 -17.37
C ASN A 166 0.01 10.78 -18.25
N MET A 167 1.24 11.29 -18.28
CA MET A 167 2.33 10.68 -19.03
C MET A 167 2.71 9.29 -18.48
N THR A 168 2.65 9.09 -17.17
CA THR A 168 3.10 7.86 -16.51
C THR A 168 2.03 6.78 -16.42
N LEU A 169 0.75 7.14 -16.33
CA LEU A 169 -0.39 6.21 -16.36
C LEU A 169 -0.54 5.51 -17.72
N VAL A 170 -0.18 6.17 -18.81
CA VAL A 170 -0.21 5.60 -20.18
C VAL A 170 1.16 5.12 -20.67
N ALA A 171 2.18 5.13 -19.80
CA ALA A 171 3.52 4.69 -20.15
C ALA A 171 3.55 3.20 -20.49
N ALA A 172 4.46 2.77 -21.35
CA ALA A 172 4.63 1.36 -21.70
C ALA A 172 5.12 0.50 -20.51
N ASP A 173 5.89 1.11 -19.60
CA ASP A 173 6.43 0.43 -18.42
C ASP A 173 5.36 0.25 -17.33
N PRO A 174 5.02 -1.00 -16.94
CA PRO A 174 4.05 -1.28 -15.88
C PRO A 174 4.45 -0.71 -14.51
N ILE A 175 5.74 -0.55 -14.23
CA ILE A 175 6.22 0.00 -12.95
C ILE A 175 5.89 1.50 -12.87
N LEU A 176 6.01 2.23 -13.98
CA LEU A 176 5.61 3.63 -14.06
C LEU A 176 4.11 3.81 -13.85
N ARG A 177 3.30 2.96 -14.49
CA ARG A 177 1.83 2.97 -14.31
C ARG A 177 1.44 2.76 -12.86
N PHE A 178 2.04 1.76 -12.19
CA PHE A 178 1.80 1.52 -10.77
C PHE A 178 2.27 2.66 -9.87
N GLY A 179 3.45 3.24 -10.15
CA GLY A 179 3.96 4.39 -9.41
C GLY A 179 3.03 5.60 -9.53
N ALA A 180 2.47 5.84 -10.71
CA ALA A 180 1.49 6.90 -10.95
C ALA A 180 0.19 6.64 -10.19
N ALA A 181 -0.32 5.41 -10.21
CA ALA A 181 -1.49 5.00 -9.45
C ALA A 181 -1.30 5.22 -7.93
N LYS A 182 -0.10 4.94 -7.40
CA LYS A 182 0.24 5.22 -6.00
C LYS A 182 0.25 6.71 -5.66
N VAL A 183 0.72 7.58 -6.55
CA VAL A 183 0.64 9.02 -6.32
C VAL A 183 -0.82 9.47 -6.36
N LEU A 184 -1.58 8.96 -7.33
CA LEU A 184 -2.98 9.29 -7.51
C LEU A 184 -3.85 8.84 -6.33
N SER A 185 -3.55 7.69 -5.71
CA SER A 185 -4.28 7.22 -4.53
C SER A 185 -4.17 8.18 -3.35
N VAL A 186 -2.97 8.74 -3.09
CA VAL A 186 -2.78 9.72 -2.03
C VAL A 186 -3.58 11.00 -2.31
N ILE A 187 -3.58 11.45 -3.56
CA ILE A 187 -4.38 12.61 -3.97
C ILE A 187 -5.87 12.32 -3.77
N LEU A 188 -6.35 11.18 -4.24
CA LEU A 188 -7.75 10.75 -4.14
C LEU A 188 -8.23 10.72 -2.68
N LEU A 189 -7.44 10.14 -1.78
CA LEU A 189 -7.78 10.03 -0.35
C LEU A 189 -7.94 11.41 0.31
N ASP A 190 -7.18 12.42 -0.13
CA ASP A 190 -7.25 13.81 0.33
C ASP A 190 -8.34 14.64 -0.37
N THR A 191 -9.01 14.08 -1.38
CA THR A 191 -9.91 14.80 -2.27
C THR A 191 -11.37 14.69 -1.83
N PRO A 192 -12.16 15.79 -1.86
CA PRO A 192 -13.60 15.75 -1.61
C PRO A 192 -14.35 14.77 -2.53
N HIS A 193 -15.51 14.28 -2.10
CA HIS A 193 -16.25 13.19 -2.75
C HIS A 193 -16.40 13.32 -4.28
N ALA A 194 -16.97 14.43 -4.77
CA ALA A 194 -17.25 14.60 -6.20
C ALA A 194 -16.00 14.50 -7.10
N PRO A 195 -14.90 15.27 -6.85
CA PRO A 195 -13.67 15.10 -7.62
C PRO A 195 -12.97 13.76 -7.36
N ALA A 196 -13.08 13.18 -6.16
CA ALA A 196 -12.47 11.89 -5.85
C ALA A 196 -13.08 10.74 -6.66
N LYS A 197 -14.39 10.79 -6.95
CA LYS A 197 -15.05 9.78 -7.78
C LYS A 197 -14.46 9.73 -9.20
N ALA A 198 -14.16 10.89 -9.81
CA ALA A 198 -13.54 10.92 -11.13
C ALA A 198 -12.12 10.32 -11.11
N LEU A 199 -11.33 10.61 -10.07
CA LEU A 199 -9.99 10.02 -9.91
C LEU A 199 -10.05 8.51 -9.65
N LEU A 200 -11.08 8.04 -8.93
CA LEU A 200 -11.30 6.61 -8.69
C LEU A 200 -11.55 5.88 -10.01
N LEU A 201 -12.40 6.43 -10.89
CA LEU A 201 -12.70 5.81 -12.19
C LEU A 201 -11.44 5.67 -13.05
N VAL A 202 -10.53 6.65 -13.04
CA VAL A 202 -9.22 6.53 -13.71
C VAL A 202 -8.40 5.34 -13.18
N LEU A 203 -8.44 5.07 -11.87
CA LEU A 203 -7.76 3.91 -11.30
C LEU A 203 -8.46 2.58 -11.62
N VAL A 204 -9.79 2.58 -11.72
CA VAL A 204 -10.57 1.41 -12.16
C VAL A 204 -10.25 1.09 -13.63
N ASP A 205 -10.22 2.10 -14.50
CA ASP A 205 -9.80 1.94 -15.91
C ASP A 205 -8.37 1.38 -15.98
N ALA A 206 -7.44 1.94 -15.22
CA ALA A 206 -6.06 1.46 -15.18
C ALA A 206 -5.95 0.01 -14.67
N PHE A 207 -6.80 -0.40 -13.74
CA PHE A 207 -6.85 -1.79 -13.26
C PHE A 207 -7.41 -2.75 -14.30
N ASN A 208 -8.51 -2.36 -14.96
CA ASN A 208 -9.17 -3.19 -15.96
C ASN A 208 -8.34 -3.36 -17.24
N GLU A 209 -7.61 -2.32 -17.65
CA GLU A 209 -6.79 -2.32 -18.86
C GLU A 209 -5.37 -2.88 -18.66
N GLU A 210 -4.93 -3.12 -17.42
CA GLU A 210 -3.58 -3.58 -17.14
C GLU A 210 -3.36 -5.04 -17.58
N VAL A 211 -2.45 -5.22 -18.53
CA VAL A 211 -2.10 -6.53 -19.09
C VAL A 211 -1.08 -7.28 -18.22
N HIS A 212 -0.22 -6.55 -17.49
CA HIS A 212 0.80 -7.17 -16.65
C HIS A 212 0.19 -7.66 -15.32
N ALA A 213 -0.03 -8.97 -15.20
CA ALA A 213 -0.72 -9.60 -14.06
C ALA A 213 -0.22 -9.16 -12.67
N ALA A 214 1.10 -9.03 -12.46
CA ALA A 214 1.63 -8.62 -11.15
C ALA A 214 1.30 -7.15 -10.82
N THR A 215 1.26 -6.30 -11.86
CA THR A 215 0.88 -4.89 -11.73
C THR A 215 -0.62 -4.77 -11.54
N GLN A 216 -1.41 -5.52 -12.30
CA GLN A 216 -2.85 -5.59 -12.15
C GLN A 216 -3.24 -6.04 -10.73
N ALA A 217 -2.55 -7.04 -10.16
CA ALA A 217 -2.76 -7.47 -8.78
C ALA A 217 -2.41 -6.37 -7.76
N SER A 218 -1.33 -5.63 -8.02
CA SER A 218 -0.91 -4.51 -7.17
C SER A 218 -1.88 -3.33 -7.25
N LEU A 219 -2.44 -3.05 -8.43
CA LEU A 219 -3.49 -2.05 -8.65
C LEU A 219 -4.80 -2.48 -7.97
N GLY A 220 -5.19 -3.74 -8.07
CA GLY A 220 -6.36 -4.29 -7.38
C GLY A 220 -6.24 -4.17 -5.87
N ALA A 221 -5.09 -4.53 -5.28
CA ALA A 221 -4.83 -4.33 -3.86
C ALA A 221 -4.93 -2.86 -3.45
N LEU A 222 -4.37 -1.95 -4.26
CA LEU A 222 -4.44 -0.52 -4.02
C LEU A 222 -5.88 0.01 -4.08
N LEU A 223 -6.67 -0.41 -5.06
CA LEU A 223 -8.09 -0.05 -5.20
C LEU A 223 -8.90 -0.54 -4.00
N TRP A 224 -8.71 -1.78 -3.56
CA TRP A 224 -9.39 -2.32 -2.39
C TRP A 224 -9.03 -1.57 -1.10
N ASP A 225 -7.80 -1.12 -0.94
CA ASP A 225 -7.41 -0.26 0.18
C ASP A 225 -8.07 1.13 0.10
N ILE A 226 -8.16 1.72 -1.10
CA ILE A 226 -8.88 2.99 -1.31
C ILE A 226 -10.36 2.85 -0.96
N LEU A 227 -11.05 1.85 -1.51
CA LEU A 227 -12.48 1.63 -1.27
C LEU A 227 -12.78 1.28 0.19
N PHE A 228 -11.85 0.62 0.87
CA PHE A 228 -11.95 0.39 2.30
C PHE A 228 -11.85 1.70 3.11
N LEU A 229 -10.93 2.60 2.74
CA LEU A 229 -10.73 3.90 3.41
C LEU A 229 -11.80 4.94 3.02
N ARG A 230 -12.34 4.85 1.81
CA ARG A 230 -13.32 5.76 1.21
C ARG A 230 -14.55 4.99 0.75
N GLN A 231 -15.21 4.35 1.71
CA GLN A 231 -16.44 3.59 1.48
C GLN A 231 -17.53 4.44 0.83
N ASP A 232 -17.54 5.75 1.07
CA ASP A 232 -18.45 6.70 0.42
C ASP A 232 -18.34 6.71 -1.11
N LEU A 233 -17.19 6.31 -1.68
CA LEU A 233 -16.97 6.23 -3.12
C LEU A 233 -17.38 4.87 -3.71
N PHE A 234 -17.58 3.85 -2.86
CA PHE A 234 -17.89 2.52 -3.35
C PHE A 234 -19.39 2.39 -3.61
N SER A 235 -19.73 2.20 -4.89
CA SER A 235 -21.10 2.12 -5.39
C SER A 235 -21.27 0.90 -6.28
N LEU A 236 -22.53 0.54 -6.59
CA LEU A 236 -22.84 -0.57 -7.49
C LEU A 236 -22.14 -0.42 -8.85
N ASP A 237 -22.19 0.77 -9.45
CA ASP A 237 -21.52 1.04 -10.73
C ASP A 237 -20.01 0.74 -10.67
N VAL A 238 -19.33 1.15 -9.59
CA VAL A 238 -17.90 0.88 -9.39
C VAL A 238 -17.63 -0.61 -9.21
N TRP A 239 -18.52 -1.33 -8.54
CA TRP A 239 -18.41 -2.78 -8.42
C TRP A 239 -18.61 -3.46 -9.77
N ASP A 240 -19.63 -3.08 -10.52
CA ASP A 240 -19.94 -3.64 -11.84
C ASP A 240 -18.76 -3.46 -12.81
N ASP A 241 -18.11 -2.29 -12.79
CA ASP A 241 -16.93 -1.99 -13.61
C ASP A 241 -15.71 -2.83 -13.22
N MET A 242 -15.55 -3.16 -11.93
CA MET A 242 -14.38 -3.89 -11.39
C MET A 242 -14.58 -5.41 -11.34
N ALA A 243 -15.82 -5.89 -11.27
CA ALA A 243 -16.15 -7.24 -10.82
C ALA A 243 -15.42 -8.32 -11.63
N ALA A 244 -15.48 -8.24 -12.96
CA ALA A 244 -14.85 -9.22 -13.85
C ALA A 244 -13.35 -9.39 -13.52
N THR A 245 -12.59 -8.31 -13.54
CA THR A 245 -11.14 -8.33 -13.27
C THR A 245 -10.83 -8.66 -11.80
N ALA A 246 -11.65 -8.21 -10.85
CA ALA A 246 -11.49 -8.55 -9.44
C ALA A 246 -11.71 -10.05 -9.16
N THR A 247 -12.64 -10.70 -9.87
CA THR A 247 -12.89 -12.14 -9.71
C THR A 247 -11.69 -13.00 -10.13
N GLU A 248 -10.92 -12.56 -11.15
CA GLU A 248 -9.68 -13.22 -11.56
C GLU A 248 -8.60 -13.18 -10.47
N GLN A 249 -8.71 -12.22 -9.54
CA GLN A 249 -7.83 -12.02 -8.39
C GLN A 249 -8.45 -12.54 -7.09
N ALA A 250 -9.05 -13.73 -7.15
CA ALA A 250 -9.86 -14.29 -6.06
C ALA A 250 -9.25 -14.16 -4.65
N PRO A 251 -7.96 -14.45 -4.37
CA PRO A 251 -7.42 -14.33 -3.02
C PRO A 251 -7.48 -12.91 -2.44
N THR A 252 -7.02 -11.90 -3.18
CA THR A 252 -6.99 -10.50 -2.69
C THR A 252 -8.39 -9.92 -2.59
N THR A 253 -9.23 -10.19 -3.59
CA THR A 253 -10.62 -9.76 -3.64
C THR A 253 -11.45 -10.35 -2.50
N VAL A 254 -11.31 -11.65 -2.22
CA VAL A 254 -12.03 -12.30 -1.11
C VAL A 254 -11.66 -11.67 0.23
N HIS A 255 -10.37 -11.47 0.50
CA HIS A 255 -9.92 -10.85 1.75
C HIS A 255 -10.41 -9.41 1.89
N ALA A 256 -10.38 -8.63 0.80
CA ALA A 256 -10.87 -7.27 0.80
C ALA A 256 -12.38 -7.19 1.08
N ILE A 257 -13.17 -8.05 0.45
CA ILE A 257 -14.62 -8.12 0.68
C ILE A 257 -14.93 -8.51 2.13
N MET A 258 -14.30 -9.55 2.66
CA MET A 258 -14.49 -9.95 4.06
C MET A 258 -14.16 -8.80 5.00
N ARG A 259 -13.03 -8.11 4.79
CA ARG A 259 -12.61 -6.94 5.59
C ARG A 259 -13.65 -5.81 5.53
N LEU A 260 -14.25 -5.58 4.36
CA LEU A 260 -15.26 -4.56 4.16
C LEU A 260 -16.59 -4.92 4.84
N ILE A 261 -17.07 -6.16 4.73
CA ILE A 261 -18.30 -6.63 5.40
C ILE A 261 -18.17 -6.59 6.93
N LEU A 262 -16.98 -6.89 7.46
CA LEU A 262 -16.71 -6.84 8.90
C LEU A 262 -16.46 -5.43 9.44
N ALA A 263 -16.28 -4.43 8.58
CA ALA A 263 -15.97 -3.08 9.03
C ALA A 263 -17.15 -2.43 9.77
N PRO A 264 -16.97 -1.86 10.97
CA PRO A 264 -18.05 -1.24 11.74
C PRO A 264 -18.73 -0.05 11.03
N SER A 265 -18.04 0.59 10.09
CA SER A 265 -18.54 1.74 9.32
C SER A 265 -19.44 1.34 8.15
N THR A 266 -19.41 0.07 7.73
CA THR A 266 -20.13 -0.41 6.54
C THR A 266 -21.64 -0.16 6.57
N PRO A 267 -22.37 -0.40 7.68
CA PRO A 267 -23.82 -0.19 7.73
C PRO A 267 -24.25 1.26 7.45
N SER A 268 -23.40 2.23 7.78
CA SER A 268 -23.68 3.66 7.62
C SER A 268 -23.10 4.26 6.36
N SER A 269 -22.15 3.58 5.71
CA SER A 269 -21.35 4.14 4.62
C SER A 269 -21.61 3.50 3.25
N LEU A 270 -22.14 2.27 3.23
CA LEU A 270 -22.34 1.50 2.00
C LEU A 270 -23.81 1.18 1.78
N ASP A 271 -24.21 1.15 0.50
CA ASP A 271 -25.52 0.65 0.11
C ASP A 271 -25.62 -0.85 0.45
N TRP A 272 -26.64 -1.22 1.22
CA TRP A 272 -26.90 -2.61 1.59
C TRP A 272 -26.96 -3.55 0.38
N ARG A 273 -27.41 -3.05 -0.78
CA ARG A 273 -27.45 -3.84 -2.04
C ARG A 273 -26.07 -4.24 -2.51
N LEU A 274 -25.13 -3.30 -2.47
CA LEU A 274 -23.74 -3.56 -2.81
C LEU A 274 -23.15 -4.58 -1.84
N VAL A 275 -23.37 -4.39 -0.53
CA VAL A 275 -22.85 -5.32 0.49
C VAL A 275 -23.44 -6.73 0.31
N SER A 276 -24.72 -6.85 -0.05
CA SER A 276 -25.35 -8.14 -0.39
C SER A 276 -24.71 -8.81 -1.61
N GLN A 277 -24.44 -8.07 -2.69
CA GLN A 277 -23.76 -8.62 -3.87
C GLN A 277 -22.33 -9.10 -3.54
N LEU A 278 -21.61 -8.33 -2.74
CA LEU A 278 -20.26 -8.71 -2.31
C LEU A 278 -20.29 -9.97 -1.43
N LEU A 279 -21.26 -10.07 -0.51
CA LEU A 279 -21.45 -11.27 0.31
C LEU A 279 -21.82 -12.48 -0.56
N GLU A 280 -22.74 -12.33 -1.50
CA GLU A 280 -23.10 -13.38 -2.46
C GLU A 280 -21.88 -13.87 -3.24
N HIS A 281 -21.03 -12.96 -3.72
CA HIS A 281 -19.81 -13.32 -4.42
C HIS A 281 -18.88 -14.20 -3.58
N VAL A 282 -18.66 -13.84 -2.31
CA VAL A 282 -17.84 -14.62 -1.38
C VAL A 282 -18.46 -15.99 -1.08
N VAL A 283 -19.78 -16.07 -1.00
CA VAL A 283 -20.52 -17.33 -0.81
C VAL A 283 -20.37 -18.24 -2.02
N VAL A 284 -20.53 -17.69 -3.23
CA VAL A 284 -20.35 -18.46 -4.48
C VAL A 284 -18.93 -19.03 -4.54
N LEU A 285 -17.92 -18.21 -4.25
CA LEU A 285 -16.53 -18.66 -4.21
C LEU A 285 -16.31 -19.78 -3.18
N TYR A 286 -16.88 -19.65 -1.99
CA TYR A 286 -16.73 -20.65 -0.93
C TYR A 286 -17.50 -21.95 -1.20
N VAL A 287 -18.71 -21.89 -1.75
CA VAL A 287 -19.59 -23.06 -1.94
C VAL A 287 -19.30 -23.78 -3.26
N HIS A 288 -19.16 -23.01 -4.34
CA HIS A 288 -19.07 -23.55 -5.70
C HIS A 288 -17.63 -23.64 -6.19
N GLU A 289 -16.76 -22.71 -5.81
CA GLU A 289 -15.40 -22.59 -6.35
C GLU A 289 -14.31 -22.95 -5.33
N SER A 290 -14.66 -23.59 -4.20
CA SER A 290 -13.71 -23.94 -3.14
C SER A 290 -12.47 -24.71 -3.60
N ALA A 291 -12.58 -25.45 -4.70
CA ALA A 291 -11.51 -26.28 -5.25
C ALA A 291 -10.42 -25.46 -5.98
N THR A 292 -10.72 -24.23 -6.41
CA THR A 292 -9.76 -23.33 -7.08
C THR A 292 -9.02 -22.45 -6.09
N LEU A 293 -9.48 -22.38 -4.83
CA LEU A 293 -8.92 -21.55 -3.79
C LEU A 293 -7.74 -22.22 -3.08
N GLY A 294 -6.75 -21.40 -2.72
CA GLY A 294 -5.65 -21.82 -1.85
C GLY A 294 -6.14 -22.13 -0.43
N LYS A 295 -5.41 -23.03 0.27
CA LYS A 295 -5.76 -23.45 1.64
C LYS A 295 -5.93 -22.29 2.62
N GLU A 296 -5.10 -21.26 2.49
CA GLU A 296 -5.12 -20.08 3.37
C GLU A 296 -6.41 -19.27 3.19
N VAL A 297 -6.80 -19.00 1.93
CA VAL A 297 -8.04 -18.28 1.59
C VAL A 297 -9.26 -19.04 2.11
N LEU A 298 -9.25 -20.36 1.92
CA LEU A 298 -10.36 -21.20 2.34
C LEU A 298 -10.47 -21.32 3.86
N ALA A 299 -9.35 -21.34 4.60
CA ALA A 299 -9.36 -21.26 6.05
C ALA A 299 -9.89 -19.90 6.56
N ALA A 300 -9.52 -18.80 5.89
CA ALA A 300 -10.03 -17.47 6.20
C ALA A 300 -11.55 -17.37 5.95
N LEU A 301 -12.04 -17.94 4.84
CA LEU A 301 -13.47 -18.02 4.53
C LEU A 301 -14.24 -18.85 5.56
N TYR A 302 -13.68 -19.98 5.98
CA TYR A 302 -14.28 -20.80 7.03
C TYR A 302 -14.44 -19.99 8.32
N ALA A 303 -13.35 -19.37 8.82
CA ALA A 303 -13.41 -18.53 10.02
C ALA A 303 -14.37 -17.34 9.85
N PHE A 304 -14.39 -16.72 8.68
CA PHE A 304 -15.33 -15.64 8.38
C PHE A 304 -16.79 -16.10 8.53
N PHE A 305 -17.17 -17.24 7.94
CA PHE A 305 -18.55 -17.71 7.99
C PHE A 305 -18.95 -18.38 9.32
N THR A 306 -18.04 -19.08 10.01
CA THR A 306 -18.39 -19.75 11.26
C THR A 306 -18.31 -18.82 12.46
N ASP A 307 -17.33 -17.94 12.48
CA ASP A 307 -16.97 -17.23 13.69
C ASP A 307 -17.40 -15.76 13.61
N GLU A 308 -17.19 -15.06 12.49
CA GLU A 308 -17.29 -13.60 12.44
C GLU A 308 -18.58 -13.04 11.79
N CYS A 309 -19.05 -13.64 10.70
CA CYS A 309 -20.20 -13.17 9.94
C CYS A 309 -21.52 -13.50 10.65
N GLY A 310 -22.34 -12.48 10.92
CA GLY A 310 -23.61 -12.63 11.65
C GLY A 310 -23.49 -12.42 13.17
N ARG A 311 -22.36 -11.90 13.66
CA ARG A 311 -22.21 -11.49 15.08
C ARG A 311 -23.00 -10.23 15.43
N THR A 312 -23.21 -9.34 14.47
CA THR A 312 -23.94 -8.08 14.68
C THR A 312 -25.34 -8.14 14.07
N GLU A 313 -26.29 -7.39 14.63
CA GLU A 313 -27.68 -7.32 14.13
C GLU A 313 -27.75 -6.92 12.65
N TYR A 314 -26.88 -5.99 12.23
CA TYR A 314 -26.73 -5.62 10.83
C TYR A 314 -26.31 -6.81 9.95
N GLN A 315 -25.28 -7.55 10.36
CA GLN A 315 -24.79 -8.69 9.59
C GLN A 315 -25.83 -9.82 9.56
N GLN A 316 -26.56 -10.06 10.64
CA GLN A 316 -27.67 -11.03 10.67
C GLN A 316 -28.78 -10.62 9.69
N THR A 317 -29.12 -9.33 9.66
CA THR A 317 -30.11 -8.78 8.73
C THR A 317 -29.64 -8.92 7.29
N LEU A 318 -28.37 -8.60 7.01
CA LEU A 318 -27.73 -8.73 5.70
C LEU A 318 -27.73 -10.19 5.21
N VAL A 319 -27.33 -11.12 6.08
CA VAL A 319 -27.35 -12.58 5.84
C VAL A 319 -28.78 -13.02 5.50
N GLY A 320 -29.76 -12.66 6.32
CA GLY A 320 -31.17 -13.00 6.10
C GLY A 320 -31.73 -12.44 4.79
N GLN A 321 -31.38 -11.20 4.44
CA GLN A 321 -31.77 -10.59 3.16
C GLN A 321 -31.10 -11.30 1.97
N THR A 322 -29.80 -11.59 2.06
CA THR A 322 -29.05 -12.24 0.99
C THR A 322 -29.58 -13.65 0.71
N MET A 323 -29.97 -14.41 1.75
CA MET A 323 -30.61 -15.72 1.58
C MET A 323 -31.99 -15.65 0.93
N ALA A 324 -32.76 -14.60 1.22
CA ALA A 324 -34.05 -14.36 0.59
C ALA A 324 -33.91 -14.02 -0.90
N TYR A 325 -32.86 -13.29 -1.28
CA TYR A 325 -32.56 -12.96 -2.68
C TYR A 325 -31.94 -14.13 -3.46
N ALA A 326 -31.10 -14.95 -2.83
CA ALA A 326 -30.43 -16.09 -3.44
C ALA A 326 -31.30 -17.38 -3.52
N ASN A 327 -32.62 -17.25 -3.61
CA ASN A 327 -33.57 -18.37 -3.67
C ASN A 327 -33.38 -19.44 -2.57
N GLY A 328 -33.01 -19.04 -1.36
CA GLY A 328 -32.87 -19.96 -0.23
C GLY A 328 -31.57 -20.76 -0.16
N MET A 329 -30.49 -20.28 -0.81
CA MET A 329 -29.14 -20.79 -0.58
C MET A 329 -28.78 -20.74 0.92
N GLU A 330 -28.57 -21.90 1.55
CA GLU A 330 -28.19 -22.00 2.96
C GLU A 330 -26.78 -21.44 3.20
N LEU A 331 -26.69 -20.36 3.98
CA LEU A 331 -25.43 -19.80 4.44
C LEU A 331 -24.88 -20.67 5.59
N PRO A 332 -23.57 -20.97 5.62
CA PRO A 332 -22.96 -21.76 6.71
C PRO A 332 -23.14 -21.13 8.10
N CYS A 333 -23.40 -19.81 8.17
CA CYS A 333 -23.59 -19.04 9.40
C CYS A 333 -24.99 -19.12 10.03
N ALA A 334 -26.00 -19.69 9.36
CA ALA A 334 -27.40 -19.62 9.83
C ALA A 334 -27.75 -20.61 10.96
N HIS A 335 -26.78 -21.05 11.77
CA HIS A 335 -27.02 -22.04 12.82
C HIS A 335 -26.94 -21.42 14.20
N ASP A 336 -28.13 -21.17 14.75
CA ASP A 336 -28.36 -20.85 16.15
C ASP A 336 -27.90 -22.06 17.02
N PRO A 337 -26.86 -21.91 17.86
CA PRO A 337 -26.31 -23.02 18.65
C PRO A 337 -27.25 -23.50 19.77
N THR A 338 -28.44 -22.90 19.91
CA THR A 338 -29.34 -23.12 21.05
C THR A 338 -30.59 -23.95 20.76
N THR A 339 -30.83 -24.38 19.52
CA THR A 339 -32.00 -25.22 19.21
C THR A 339 -31.61 -26.62 18.74
N THR A 340 -32.35 -27.59 19.25
CA THR A 340 -32.30 -29.05 19.09
C THR A 340 -32.31 -29.55 17.63
N SER A 341 -31.27 -29.24 16.86
CA SER A 341 -31.18 -29.59 15.42
C SER A 341 -29.86 -30.28 15.04
N LEU A 342 -29.06 -30.77 15.97
CA LEU A 342 -27.88 -31.58 15.63
C LEU A 342 -28.25 -32.87 14.88
N SER A 343 -29.38 -33.49 15.22
CA SER A 343 -29.89 -34.70 14.55
C SER A 343 -30.65 -34.41 13.25
N GLN A 344 -31.15 -33.18 13.04
CA GLN A 344 -31.74 -32.75 11.78
C GLN A 344 -30.70 -32.21 10.79
N MET A 345 -29.56 -31.69 11.27
CA MET A 345 -28.40 -31.23 10.47
C MET A 345 -27.77 -32.33 9.59
N HIS A 346 -27.82 -33.59 10.03
CA HIS A 346 -27.30 -34.72 9.26
C HIS A 346 -28.23 -35.14 8.10
N ALA A 347 -29.50 -34.73 8.12
CA ALA A 347 -30.52 -35.23 7.21
C ALA A 347 -30.70 -34.37 5.94
N THR A 348 -30.38 -33.07 5.99
CA THR A 348 -30.59 -32.14 4.86
C THR A 348 -29.31 -31.56 4.25
N ARG A 349 -28.14 -31.75 4.90
CA ARG A 349 -26.86 -31.32 4.35
C ARG A 349 -26.58 -32.07 3.03
N PRO A 350 -26.28 -31.37 1.91
CA PRO A 350 -25.82 -32.03 0.70
C PRO A 350 -24.57 -32.83 1.03
N GLU A 351 -24.56 -34.14 0.75
CA GLU A 351 -23.45 -35.06 1.01
C GLU A 351 -22.08 -34.51 0.55
N ILE A 352 -22.08 -33.63 -0.46
CA ILE A 352 -20.91 -32.97 -1.02
C ILE A 352 -20.27 -32.00 -0.01
N VAL A 353 -21.05 -31.25 0.77
CA VAL A 353 -20.57 -30.30 1.78
C VAL A 353 -19.92 -31.05 2.94
N LEU A 354 -20.59 -32.11 3.43
CA LEU A 354 -20.04 -32.99 4.45
C LEU A 354 -18.77 -33.73 3.98
N LYS A 355 -18.74 -34.20 2.72
CA LYS A 355 -17.54 -34.81 2.14
C LYS A 355 -16.39 -33.79 2.01
N ARG A 356 -16.68 -32.53 1.69
CA ARG A 356 -15.69 -31.45 1.56
C ARG A 356 -15.15 -30.95 2.91
N GLU A 357 -16.01 -30.75 3.92
CA GLU A 357 -15.58 -30.46 5.30
C GLU A 357 -14.70 -31.59 5.86
N ASN A 358 -15.07 -32.84 5.59
CA ASN A 358 -14.30 -34.00 6.01
C ASN A 358 -12.95 -34.11 5.25
N GLN A 359 -12.92 -33.75 3.96
CA GLN A 359 -11.66 -33.63 3.19
C GLN A 359 -10.77 -32.50 3.73
N LEU A 360 -11.34 -31.39 4.18
CA LEU A 360 -10.64 -30.28 4.81
C LEU A 360 -10.05 -30.67 6.16
N LEU A 361 -10.85 -31.30 7.00
CA LEU A 361 -10.42 -31.84 8.29
C LEU A 361 -9.32 -32.88 8.08
N GLN A 362 -9.44 -33.78 7.10
CA GLN A 362 -8.37 -34.72 6.74
C GLN A 362 -7.11 -34.03 6.19
N ALA A 363 -7.25 -32.96 5.41
CA ALA A 363 -6.13 -32.18 4.88
C ALA A 363 -5.41 -31.35 5.96
N MET A 364 -6.13 -30.90 7.01
CA MET A 364 -5.57 -30.22 8.18
C MET A 364 -4.92 -31.22 9.14
N LEU A 365 -5.50 -32.40 9.34
CA LEU A 365 -4.96 -33.47 10.18
C LEU A 365 -3.72 -34.15 9.59
N THR A 366 -3.53 -34.11 8.26
CA THR A 366 -2.37 -34.75 7.60
C THR A 366 -1.09 -33.92 7.64
N ALA A 367 -1.14 -32.66 8.08
CA ALA A 367 0.04 -31.80 8.18
C ALA A 367 1.02 -32.25 9.30
N ASP A 368 0.55 -32.90 10.37
CA ASP A 368 1.41 -33.35 11.49
C ASP A 368 1.90 -34.81 11.38
N ALA A 369 1.38 -35.60 10.44
CA ALA A 369 1.78 -37.01 10.30
C ALA A 369 3.09 -37.22 9.51
N LYS A 370 3.62 -36.20 8.82
CA LYS A 370 4.93 -36.26 8.16
C LYS A 370 6.07 -35.68 9.00
N ALA A 371 5.79 -34.91 10.04
CA ALA A 371 6.80 -34.43 10.99
C ALA A 371 7.17 -35.49 12.06
N SER A 372 6.28 -36.45 12.34
CA SER A 372 6.53 -37.53 13.33
C SER A 372 7.18 -38.79 12.75
N ALA A 373 7.42 -38.86 11.43
CA ALA A 373 8.00 -40.03 10.77
C ALA A 373 9.53 -39.95 10.51
N ILE A 374 10.21 -38.86 10.91
CA ILE A 374 11.68 -38.71 10.77
C ILE A 374 12.42 -38.83 12.13
N GLY A 375 11.70 -39.03 13.23
CA GLY A 375 12.29 -39.19 14.56
C GLY A 375 12.26 -40.62 15.09
N LEU A 376 12.92 -41.58 14.42
CA LEU A 376 13.42 -42.85 15.03
C LEU A 376 14.11 -43.74 13.97
N ARG A 377 15.40 -43.51 13.74
CA ARG A 377 16.36 -44.57 13.36
C ARG A 377 17.80 -44.11 13.68
N TRP A 378 18.25 -44.52 14.85
CA TRP A 378 19.63 -44.81 15.28
C TRP A 378 20.75 -44.59 14.25
N LEU A 379 21.55 -43.54 14.44
CA LEU A 379 22.98 -43.55 14.83
C LEU A 379 23.55 -42.12 14.76
#